data_AF-A0A956FX81-F1
#
_entry.id   AF-A0A956FX81-F1
#
_cell.length_a   1.000
_cell.length_b   1.000
_cell.length_c   1.000
_cell.angle_alpha   90.00
_cell.angle_beta   90.00
_cell.angle_gamma   90.00
#
_symmetry.space_group_name_H-M   'P 1'
#
loop_
_entity.id
_entity.type
_entity.pdbx_description
1 polymer ?
#
loop_
_entity_poly.entity_id
_entity_poly.type
_entity_poly.pdbx_seq_one_letter_code
_entity_poly.pdbx_strand_id
1 'polypeptide(L)'
;MTQLNAALVAALLALALGCSGGAGTTETESESGSTTASSTAAETDATTAGEACEPYFNGREDVAGEAVSFTIRNTSAAPVWVQASYLGEGENNRAQVVELRPEGAADPLISAATECDFPCTGFKADPCNNGCTDNGPGNSPIFLDVGGSYVVEWDGRHLVADALPAACTPASCTDAVTCGVWTSAGAGDYGARVTFGAEISCGSCTCSPNADGWCTIEQLGASLNDPQTLDTPFVFPSAAVELVISD
;
A
#
# COMPACT_ATOMS: atom_id res chain seq x y z
N MET A 1 37.79 22.45 -35.74
CA MET A 1 37.78 21.57 -34.56
C MET A 1 36.36 21.62 -34.00
N THR A 2 35.33 21.12 -34.67
CA THR A 2 34.99 19.75 -35.11
C THR A 2 34.59 18.84 -33.93
N GLN A 3 33.27 18.72 -33.78
CA GLN A 3 32.44 17.57 -33.33
C GLN A 3 32.50 17.04 -31.88
N LEU A 4 31.31 16.98 -31.27
CA LEU A 4 30.75 15.82 -30.57
C LEU A 4 29.21 15.96 -30.60
N ASN A 5 28.54 15.46 -31.65
CA ASN A 5 27.79 14.19 -31.71
C ASN A 5 26.62 14.09 -30.71
N ALA A 6 25.46 14.56 -31.17
CA ALA A 6 24.14 14.22 -30.64
C ALA A 6 23.61 12.99 -31.39
N ALA A 7 23.23 11.94 -30.67
CA ALA A 7 22.54 10.79 -31.23
C ALA A 7 21.54 10.23 -30.20
N LEU A 8 20.32 9.98 -30.71
CA LEU A 8 19.32 8.95 -30.33
C LEU A 8 18.92 8.88 -28.84
N VAL A 9 17.64 8.91 -28.47
CA VAL A 9 16.58 7.97 -28.89
C VAL A 9 15.23 8.67 -28.73
N ALA A 10 14.41 8.67 -29.79
CA ALA A 10 12.98 8.98 -29.71
C ALA A 10 12.22 7.76 -30.25
N ALA A 11 11.49 7.09 -29.37
CA ALA A 11 10.60 5.99 -29.73
C ALA A 11 9.23 6.20 -29.07
N LEU A 12 8.28 6.55 -29.92
CA LEU A 12 6.91 6.01 -30.01
C LEU A 12 6.15 5.70 -28.71
N LEU A 13 5.03 6.39 -28.49
CA LEU A 13 3.70 5.78 -28.61
C LEU A 13 2.61 6.87 -28.69
N ALA A 14 1.93 6.94 -29.83
CA ALA A 14 0.66 7.62 -29.98
C ALA A 14 -0.34 6.55 -30.41
N LEU A 15 -1.38 6.32 -29.62
CA LEU A 15 -2.59 5.62 -30.05
C LEU A 15 -3.72 6.05 -29.09
N ALA A 16 -4.44 7.08 -29.54
CA ALA A 16 -5.74 7.46 -29.01
C ALA A 16 -6.78 7.29 -30.11
N LEU A 17 -7.95 6.82 -29.68
CA LEU A 17 -9.28 6.98 -30.28
C LEU A 17 -9.68 6.05 -31.43
N GLY A 18 -10.77 5.31 -31.19
CA GLY A 18 -11.64 4.84 -32.26
C GLY A 18 -12.48 3.61 -31.93
N CYS A 19 -13.49 3.72 -31.05
CA CYS A 19 -14.63 2.79 -31.07
C CYS A 19 -15.88 3.58 -31.47
N SER A 20 -16.13 3.64 -32.78
CA SER A 20 -17.38 4.08 -33.39
C SER A 20 -18.08 2.86 -34.01
N GLY A 21 -19.35 2.69 -33.69
CA GLY A 21 -20.15 1.53 -34.06
C GLY A 21 -20.39 1.32 -35.57
N GLY A 22 -20.79 0.10 -35.90
CA GLY A 22 -21.31 -0.29 -37.19
C GLY A 22 -22.30 -1.44 -37.02
N ALA A 23 -23.55 -1.18 -37.37
CA ALA A 23 -24.61 -2.18 -37.49
C ALA A 23 -24.51 -2.91 -38.84
N GLY A 24 -24.95 -4.17 -38.88
CA GLY A 24 -25.47 -4.81 -40.10
C GLY A 24 -24.87 -6.16 -40.45
N THR A 25 -25.70 -7.22 -40.27
CA THR A 25 -25.93 -8.40 -41.15
C THR A 25 -24.71 -9.18 -41.67
N THR A 26 -24.63 -10.51 -41.67
CA THR A 26 -25.56 -11.52 -42.20
C THR A 26 -25.02 -12.92 -41.88
N GLU A 27 -25.90 -13.91 -41.96
CA GLU A 27 -25.73 -15.35 -41.73
C GLU A 27 -24.50 -16.00 -42.38
N THR A 28 -23.85 -16.91 -41.64
CA THR A 28 -23.31 -18.16 -42.20
C THR A 28 -23.34 -19.25 -41.13
N GLU A 29 -24.14 -20.29 -41.37
CA GLU A 29 -24.07 -21.56 -40.65
C GLU A 29 -22.68 -22.19 -40.86
N SER A 30 -22.04 -22.60 -39.76
CA SER A 30 -20.97 -23.59 -39.78
C SER A 30 -21.08 -24.42 -38.53
N GLU A 31 -21.61 -25.63 -38.70
CA GLU A 31 -21.43 -26.74 -37.78
C GLU A 31 -19.92 -27.01 -37.65
N SER A 32 -19.35 -26.60 -36.52
CA SER A 32 -18.05 -27.08 -36.07
C SER A 32 -18.28 -27.76 -34.73
N GLY A 33 -18.23 -29.09 -34.75
CA GLY A 33 -18.33 -29.95 -33.57
C GLY A 33 -17.22 -29.61 -32.59
N SER A 34 -17.57 -28.84 -31.56
CA SER A 34 -16.73 -28.61 -30.40
C SER A 34 -17.04 -29.68 -29.36
N THR A 35 -16.10 -30.59 -29.17
CA THR A 35 -16.06 -31.48 -28.01
C THR A 35 -15.82 -30.61 -26.79
N THR A 36 -16.89 -30.19 -26.12
CA THR A 36 -16.83 -29.63 -24.77
C THR A 36 -16.32 -30.71 -23.83
N ALA A 37 -15.01 -30.74 -23.60
CA ALA A 37 -14.47 -31.33 -22.38
C ALA A 37 -14.98 -30.44 -21.24
N SER A 38 -16.11 -30.82 -20.68
CA SER A 38 -16.59 -30.29 -19.41
C SER A 38 -15.61 -30.77 -18.35
N SER A 39 -14.57 -29.98 -18.10
CA SER A 39 -13.80 -30.10 -16.87
C SER A 39 -14.74 -29.65 -15.76
N THR A 40 -15.43 -30.62 -15.15
CA THR A 40 -15.95 -30.48 -13.81
C THR A 40 -14.75 -30.26 -12.90
N ALA A 41 -14.24 -29.03 -12.84
CA ALA A 41 -13.52 -28.59 -11.68
C ALA A 41 -14.52 -28.75 -10.55
N ALA A 42 -14.28 -29.74 -9.69
CA ALA A 42 -15.05 -29.87 -8.47
C ALA A 42 -14.95 -28.52 -7.77
N GLU A 43 -16.08 -27.79 -7.69
CA GLU A 43 -16.28 -26.81 -6.65
C GLU A 43 -15.93 -27.54 -5.36
N THR A 44 -14.73 -27.30 -4.88
CA THR A 44 -14.34 -27.75 -3.57
C THR A 44 -15.18 -26.89 -2.66
N ASP A 45 -16.24 -27.50 -2.11
CA ASP A 45 -17.23 -26.87 -1.24
C ASP A 45 -16.52 -25.85 -0.35
N ALA A 46 -16.83 -24.56 -0.52
CA ALA A 46 -16.20 -23.47 0.21
C ALA A 46 -16.27 -23.66 1.73
N THR A 47 -17.21 -24.49 2.18
CA THR A 47 -17.40 -24.95 3.56
C THR A 47 -16.23 -25.82 4.06
N THR A 48 -15.68 -26.71 3.23
CA THR A 48 -14.60 -27.64 3.62
C THR A 48 -13.23 -26.93 3.63
N ALA A 49 -13.02 -25.99 2.72
CA ALA A 49 -11.82 -25.15 2.73
C ALA A 49 -11.76 -24.26 3.98
N GLY A 50 -12.90 -23.73 4.43
CA GLY A 50 -12.99 -22.96 5.68
C GLY A 50 -12.49 -23.74 6.89
N GLU A 51 -12.99 -24.96 7.10
CA GLU A 51 -12.59 -25.82 8.23
C GLU A 51 -11.11 -26.24 8.18
N ALA A 52 -10.55 -26.44 6.98
CA ALA A 52 -9.14 -26.79 6.82
C ALA A 52 -8.19 -25.63 7.18
N CYS A 53 -8.69 -24.39 7.13
CA CYS A 53 -7.90 -23.17 7.34
C CYS A 53 -8.09 -22.55 8.71
N GLU A 54 -9.17 -22.88 9.41
CA GLU A 54 -9.40 -22.44 10.78
C GLU A 54 -8.20 -22.66 11.71
N PRO A 55 -7.45 -23.78 11.70
CA PRO A 55 -6.28 -23.94 12.57
C PRO A 55 -5.14 -22.94 12.30
N TYR A 56 -4.98 -22.49 11.06
CA TYR A 56 -3.95 -21.53 10.69
C TYR A 56 -4.32 -20.12 11.18
N PHE A 57 -5.60 -19.78 11.18
CA PHE A 57 -6.09 -18.46 11.60
C PHE A 57 -6.47 -18.38 13.09
N ASN A 58 -6.93 -19.46 13.73
CA ASN A 58 -7.33 -19.49 15.16
C ASN A 58 -6.17 -19.24 16.14
N GLY A 59 -4.92 -19.25 15.69
CA GLY A 59 -3.76 -18.86 16.50
C GLY A 59 -3.21 -17.46 16.19
N ARG A 60 -3.85 -16.77 15.23
CA ARG A 60 -3.51 -15.41 14.80
C ARG A 60 -4.59 -14.41 15.20
N GLU A 61 -5.38 -14.75 16.23
CA GLU A 61 -6.37 -13.87 16.82
C GLU A 61 -5.78 -12.46 16.94
N ASP A 62 -6.56 -11.48 16.46
CA ASP A 62 -6.24 -10.07 16.49
C ASP A 62 -5.63 -9.73 17.86
N VAL A 63 -4.31 -9.59 17.93
CA VAL A 63 -3.76 -8.73 18.95
C VAL A 63 -4.13 -7.35 18.44
N ALA A 64 -5.35 -6.92 18.79
CA ALA A 64 -5.70 -5.52 18.86
C ALA A 64 -4.71 -4.94 19.88
N GLY A 65 -3.53 -4.58 19.39
CA GLY A 65 -2.57 -3.81 20.14
C GLY A 65 -3.22 -2.48 20.48
N GLU A 66 -2.83 -1.91 21.61
CA GLU A 66 -3.13 -0.49 21.83
C GLU A 66 -2.53 0.28 20.65
N ALA A 67 -3.38 0.96 19.89
CA ALA A 67 -2.96 1.66 18.69
C ALA A 67 -1.88 2.69 19.07
N VAL A 68 -0.80 2.72 18.31
CA VAL A 68 0.27 3.71 18.46
C VAL A 68 -0.09 4.92 17.62
N SER A 69 -0.19 6.07 18.26
CA SER A 69 -0.33 7.35 17.55
C SER A 69 1.05 7.96 17.26
N PHE A 70 1.37 8.15 15.98
CA PHE A 70 2.56 8.86 15.52
C PHE A 70 2.19 10.30 15.16
N THR A 71 2.78 11.27 15.87
CA THR A 71 2.63 12.69 15.55
C THR A 71 3.89 13.19 14.86
N ILE A 72 3.77 13.63 13.60
CA ILE A 72 4.83 14.28 12.84
C ILE A 72 4.65 15.78 13.02
N ARG A 73 5.65 16.48 13.55
CA ARG A 73 5.60 17.92 13.82
C ARG A 73 6.69 18.66 13.06
N ASN A 74 6.33 19.72 12.35
CA ASN A 74 7.30 20.63 11.74
C ASN A 74 7.65 21.78 12.71
N THR A 75 8.88 21.77 13.22
CA THR A 75 9.42 22.85 14.07
C THR A 75 10.51 23.68 13.38
N SER A 76 10.80 23.40 12.10
CA SER A 76 11.77 24.15 11.31
C SER A 76 11.27 25.56 10.99
N ALA A 77 12.15 26.38 10.41
CA ALA A 77 11.81 27.76 10.02
C ALA A 77 11.02 27.86 8.71
N ALA A 78 10.79 26.74 8.02
CA ALA A 78 10.17 26.67 6.70
C ALA A 78 9.11 25.55 6.63
N PRO A 79 8.16 25.61 5.70
CA PRO A 79 7.28 24.47 5.45
C PRO A 79 8.08 23.29 4.87
N VAL A 80 7.58 22.07 5.10
CA VAL A 80 8.17 20.84 4.58
C VAL A 80 7.12 19.96 3.93
N TRP A 81 7.57 19.08 3.05
CA TRP A 81 6.78 18.01 2.47
C TRP A 81 7.22 16.68 3.07
N VAL A 82 6.28 15.89 3.57
CA VAL A 82 6.49 14.53 4.05
C VAL A 82 6.00 13.57 2.99
N GLN A 83 6.88 12.67 2.54
CA GLN A 83 6.57 11.69 1.52
C GLN A 83 6.09 10.38 2.15
N ALA A 84 4.99 9.84 1.61
CA ALA A 84 4.59 8.48 1.89
C ALA A 84 5.49 7.49 1.13
N SER A 85 5.96 6.47 1.83
CA SER A 85 6.70 5.35 1.25
C SER A 85 5.74 4.32 0.69
N TYR A 86 6.10 3.74 -0.45
CA TYR A 86 5.34 2.67 -1.08
C TYR A 86 6.02 1.36 -0.79
N LEU A 87 5.36 0.52 0.00
CA LEU A 87 5.83 -0.84 0.25
C LEU A 87 4.87 -1.86 -0.35
N GLY A 88 5.42 -2.97 -0.83
CA GLY A 88 4.69 -4.01 -1.56
C GLY A 88 5.08 -4.04 -3.03
N GLU A 89 4.35 -4.85 -3.81
CA GLU A 89 4.50 -4.97 -5.25
C GLU A 89 3.14 -4.91 -5.95
N GLY A 90 3.09 -4.28 -7.13
CA GLY A 90 1.91 -4.27 -8.00
C GLY A 90 0.72 -3.48 -7.46
N GLU A 91 -0.48 -4.07 -7.54
CA GLU A 91 -1.74 -3.48 -7.08
C GLU A 91 -1.86 -3.43 -5.54
N ASN A 92 -0.90 -4.04 -4.83
CA ASN A 92 -0.84 -4.12 -3.37
C ASN A 92 0.18 -3.13 -2.77
N ASN A 93 0.67 -2.16 -3.55
CA ASN A 93 1.51 -1.08 -3.03
C ASN A 93 0.73 -0.27 -1.99
N ARG A 94 1.26 -0.19 -0.77
CA ARG A 94 0.68 0.62 0.30
C ARG A 94 1.50 1.86 0.55
N ALA A 95 0.82 3.00 0.56
CA ALA A 95 1.39 4.26 0.98
C ALA A 95 1.36 4.33 2.51
N GLN A 96 2.53 4.46 3.13
CA GLN A 96 2.66 4.72 4.56
C GLN A 96 3.54 5.94 4.79
N VAL A 97 3.04 6.89 5.58
CA VAL A 97 3.77 8.12 5.90
C VAL A 97 4.90 7.84 6.90
N VAL A 98 4.66 6.92 7.82
CA VAL A 98 5.65 6.44 8.79
C VAL A 98 6.05 5.03 8.41
N GLU A 99 7.31 4.82 8.06
CA GLU A 99 7.89 3.49 7.93
C GLU A 99 8.21 2.93 9.31
N LEU A 100 7.74 1.72 9.59
CA LEU A 100 8.01 1.02 10.85
C LEU A 100 9.01 -0.09 10.60
N ARG A 101 10.09 -0.15 11.39
CA ARG A 101 11.13 -1.18 11.25
C ARG A 101 11.43 -1.82 12.61
N PRO A 102 11.28 -3.15 12.77
CA PRO A 102 11.77 -3.83 13.96
C PRO A 102 13.29 -3.64 14.12
N GLU A 103 13.78 -3.54 15.35
CA GLU A 103 15.22 -3.43 15.59
C GLU A 103 15.99 -4.60 14.95
N GLY A 104 17.02 -4.28 14.16
CA GLY A 104 17.84 -5.27 13.46
C GLY A 104 17.24 -5.85 12.17
N ALA A 105 15.99 -5.50 11.81
CA ALA A 105 15.43 -5.84 10.50
C ALA A 105 16.06 -4.98 9.39
N ALA A 106 16.18 -5.54 8.18
CA ALA A 106 16.61 -4.78 7.01
C ALA A 106 15.44 -3.98 6.42
N ASP A 107 14.30 -4.64 6.28
CA ASP A 107 13.13 -4.10 5.59
C ASP A 107 12.10 -3.54 6.58
N PRO A 108 11.43 -2.43 6.23
CA PRO A 108 10.29 -1.94 6.98
C PRO A 108 9.09 -2.89 6.87
N LEU A 109 8.20 -2.83 7.86
CA LEU A 109 6.90 -3.48 7.82
C LEU A 109 6.01 -2.81 6.78
N ILE A 110 5.24 -3.62 6.06
CA ILE A 110 4.08 -3.15 5.29
C ILE A 110 2.94 -2.99 6.28
N SER A 111 2.72 -1.76 6.77
CA SER A 111 1.68 -1.43 7.74
C SER A 111 0.49 -0.71 7.08
N ALA A 112 -0.62 -0.61 7.79
CA ALA A 112 -1.79 0.16 7.38
C ALA A 112 -2.42 0.87 8.59
N ALA A 113 -3.24 1.89 8.32
CA ALA A 113 -4.00 2.57 9.35
C ALA A 113 -5.09 1.65 9.95
N THR A 114 -5.56 1.99 11.14
CA THR A 114 -6.75 1.38 11.76
C THR A 114 -7.89 1.29 10.75
N GLU A 115 -8.46 0.07 10.59
CA GLU A 115 -9.58 -0.35 9.71
C GLU A 115 -9.23 -1.55 8.78
N CYS A 116 -8.01 -2.08 8.82
CA CYS A 116 -7.68 -3.38 8.20
C CYS A 116 -8.22 -4.59 9.01
N ASP A 117 -9.49 -4.60 9.39
CA ASP A 117 -10.11 -5.76 10.02
C ASP A 117 -10.45 -6.85 8.99
N PHE A 118 -9.72 -7.97 9.04
CA PHE A 118 -10.09 -9.19 8.35
C PHE A 118 -10.41 -10.31 9.36
N PRO A 119 -11.66 -10.41 9.86
CA PRO A 119 -12.11 -11.69 10.42
C PRO A 119 -12.09 -12.75 9.29
N CYS A 120 -11.89 -14.03 9.61
CA CYS A 120 -11.92 -15.15 8.64
C CYS A 120 -13.15 -15.17 7.71
N THR A 121 -14.22 -14.46 8.05
CA THR A 121 -15.41 -14.28 7.20
C THR A 121 -15.20 -13.33 6.02
N GLY A 122 -14.22 -12.43 6.06
CA GLY A 122 -13.87 -11.51 4.97
C GLY A 122 -13.12 -12.18 3.80
N PHE A 123 -12.27 -13.17 4.11
CA PHE A 123 -11.63 -14.04 3.10
C PHE A 123 -12.65 -14.84 2.27
N LYS A 124 -13.91 -14.95 2.73
CA LYS A 124 -14.96 -15.71 2.04
C LYS A 124 -15.65 -14.94 0.92
N ALA A 125 -15.41 -13.64 0.76
CA ALA A 125 -16.15 -12.79 -0.18
C ALA A 125 -15.38 -12.41 -1.46
N ASP A 126 -14.04 -12.37 -1.45
CA ASP A 126 -13.22 -12.19 -2.64
C ASP A 126 -11.81 -12.77 -2.41
N PRO A 127 -11.47 -13.94 -3.00
CA PRO A 127 -10.42 -14.81 -2.47
C PRO A 127 -8.98 -14.30 -2.59
N CYS A 128 -8.72 -13.22 -3.32
CA CYS A 128 -7.35 -12.70 -3.53
C CYS A 128 -7.27 -11.19 -3.46
N ASN A 129 -8.21 -10.56 -2.77
CA ASN A 129 -8.15 -9.13 -2.54
C ASN A 129 -7.68 -8.86 -1.12
N ASN A 130 -6.36 -8.76 -0.96
CA ASN A 130 -5.76 -8.23 0.26
C ASN A 130 -5.87 -6.70 0.35
N GLY A 131 -6.53 -6.05 -0.60
CA GLY A 131 -6.80 -4.63 -0.56
C GLY A 131 -7.69 -4.28 0.63
N CYS A 132 -7.08 -3.88 1.76
CA CYS A 132 -7.77 -2.97 2.65
C CYS A 132 -8.23 -1.79 1.78
N THR A 133 -9.50 -1.39 1.91
CA THR A 133 -9.89 -0.04 1.51
C THR A 133 -9.20 0.90 2.49
N ASP A 134 -7.92 1.17 2.25
CA ASP A 134 -7.15 2.09 3.08
C ASP A 134 -7.88 3.44 3.01
N ASN A 135 -8.50 3.83 4.13
CA ASN A 135 -8.72 5.24 4.45
C ASN A 135 -7.39 5.92 4.83
N GLY A 136 -6.26 5.22 4.66
CA GLY A 136 -4.92 5.77 4.73
C GLY A 136 -4.74 6.96 3.78
N PRO A 137 -3.73 7.82 4.05
CA PRO A 137 -3.44 8.93 3.18
C PRO A 137 -3.22 8.40 1.75
N GLY A 138 -3.86 9.05 0.78
CA GLY A 138 -3.61 8.75 -0.63
C GLY A 138 -2.12 8.81 -0.94
N ASN A 139 -1.76 8.33 -2.13
CA ASN A 139 -0.41 8.24 -2.71
C ASN A 139 0.29 9.61 -2.91
N SER A 140 0.32 10.43 -1.88
CA SER A 140 0.30 11.89 -1.98
C SER A 140 1.11 12.46 -0.83
N PRO A 141 2.15 13.25 -1.14
CA PRO A 141 2.92 13.93 -0.11
C PRO A 141 2.04 14.84 0.76
N ILE A 142 2.40 14.93 2.04
CA ILE A 142 1.76 15.79 3.02
C ILE A 142 2.59 17.05 3.16
N PHE A 143 1.97 18.19 2.91
CA PHE A 143 2.53 19.49 3.27
C PHE A 143 2.34 19.74 4.76
N LEU A 144 3.39 20.16 5.44
CA LEU A 144 3.37 20.65 6.82
C LEU A 144 3.88 22.08 6.85
N ASP A 145 3.01 23.02 7.23
CA ASP A 145 3.41 24.40 7.48
C ASP A 145 4.28 24.49 8.75
N VAL A 146 4.90 25.65 8.97
CA VAL A 146 5.66 25.93 10.18
C VAL A 146 4.75 25.80 11.41
N GLY A 147 5.13 24.91 12.34
CA GLY A 147 4.35 24.59 13.53
C GLY A 147 3.22 23.59 13.31
N GLY A 148 2.97 23.17 12.06
CA GLY A 148 1.96 22.18 11.72
C GLY A 148 2.28 20.79 12.23
N SER A 149 1.25 19.97 12.38
CA SER A 149 1.37 18.57 12.80
C SER A 149 0.40 17.65 12.08
N TYR A 150 0.87 16.45 11.74
CA TYR A 150 0.07 15.38 11.16
C TYR A 150 0.10 14.15 12.06
N VAL A 151 -1.05 13.51 12.26
CA VAL A 151 -1.19 12.33 13.12
C VAL A 151 -1.57 11.13 12.26
N VAL A 152 -0.88 10.01 12.46
CA VAL A 152 -1.24 8.70 11.89
C VAL A 152 -1.26 7.66 13.00
N GLU A 153 -2.21 6.74 12.93
CA GLU A 153 -2.36 5.65 13.89
C GLU A 153 -1.96 4.32 13.26
N TRP A 154 -1.36 3.46 14.08
CA TRP A 154 -1.03 2.08 13.72
C TRP A 154 -1.56 1.15 14.81
N ASP A 155 -2.43 0.22 14.45
CA ASP A 155 -3.03 -0.75 15.38
C ASP A 155 -2.12 -1.94 15.75
N GLY A 156 -0.87 -1.91 15.28
CA GLY A 156 0.08 -3.00 15.48
C GLY A 156 0.07 -4.04 14.37
N ARG A 157 -0.80 -3.96 13.35
CA ARG A 157 -0.85 -4.95 12.28
C ARG A 157 0.11 -4.64 11.14
N HIS A 158 0.66 -5.70 10.55
CA HIS A 158 1.48 -5.61 9.35
C HIS A 158 1.24 -6.81 8.43
N LEU A 159 1.45 -6.61 7.14
CA LEU A 159 1.35 -7.66 6.13
C LEU A 159 2.65 -8.46 6.13
N VAL A 160 2.52 -9.77 6.27
CA VAL A 160 3.62 -10.71 6.04
C VAL A 160 3.31 -11.50 4.78
N ALA A 161 4.27 -11.58 3.87
CA ALA A 161 4.22 -12.50 2.74
C ALA A 161 4.50 -13.93 3.24
N ASP A 162 3.51 -14.53 3.89
CA ASP A 162 3.56 -15.92 4.34
C ASP A 162 2.78 -16.81 3.37
N ALA A 163 3.34 -17.98 3.07
CA ALA A 163 2.66 -18.95 2.23
C ALA A 163 1.52 -19.56 3.03
N LEU A 164 0.28 -19.23 2.65
CA LEU A 164 -0.88 -19.96 3.16
C LEU A 164 -0.71 -21.47 2.88
N PRO A 165 -1.14 -22.36 3.80
CA PRO A 165 -1.21 -23.78 3.50
C PRO A 165 -1.95 -24.00 2.18
N ALA A 166 -1.54 -24.97 1.36
CA ALA A 166 -2.15 -25.17 0.03
C ALA A 166 -3.67 -25.40 0.05
N ALA A 167 -4.21 -25.92 1.17
CA ALA A 167 -5.66 -26.05 1.38
C ALA A 167 -6.38 -24.70 1.60
N CYS A 168 -5.61 -23.65 1.86
CA CYS A 168 -6.01 -22.30 2.22
C CYS A 168 -5.60 -21.24 1.22
N THR A 169 -4.73 -21.58 0.25
CA THR A 169 -4.36 -20.71 -0.86
C THR A 169 -5.45 -20.80 -1.93
N PRO A 170 -6.20 -19.72 -2.20
CA PRO A 170 -7.20 -19.77 -3.25
C PRO A 170 -6.56 -19.92 -4.63
N ALA A 171 -7.23 -20.57 -5.57
CA ALA A 171 -6.65 -20.84 -6.89
C ALA A 171 -6.34 -19.54 -7.68
N SER A 172 -7.01 -18.44 -7.36
CA SER A 172 -6.78 -17.10 -7.94
C SER A 172 -5.53 -16.40 -7.41
N CYS A 173 -4.87 -16.97 -6.41
CA CYS A 173 -3.82 -16.31 -5.64
C CYS A 173 -2.46 -16.80 -6.16
N THR A 174 -1.90 -16.02 -7.09
CA THR A 174 -0.72 -16.44 -7.88
C THR A 174 0.60 -15.84 -7.41
N ASP A 175 0.57 -14.83 -6.52
CA ASP A 175 1.77 -14.22 -5.96
C ASP A 175 1.68 -14.03 -4.43
N ALA A 176 2.84 -14.03 -3.77
CA ALA A 176 2.96 -14.06 -2.32
C ALA A 176 2.44 -12.79 -1.62
N VAL A 177 2.33 -11.67 -2.33
CA VAL A 177 1.85 -10.39 -1.76
C VAL A 177 0.32 -10.38 -1.75
N THR A 178 -0.29 -10.88 -2.81
CA THR A 178 -1.75 -11.08 -2.94
C THR A 178 -2.26 -12.20 -2.02
N CYS A 179 -1.37 -13.12 -1.60
CA CYS A 179 -1.64 -14.14 -0.58
C CYS A 179 -1.20 -13.74 0.84
N GLY A 180 -0.62 -12.56 1.00
CA GLY A 180 -0.07 -12.12 2.28
C GLY A 180 -1.13 -12.11 3.38
N VAL A 181 -0.68 -12.15 4.61
CA VAL A 181 -1.53 -12.24 5.79
C VAL A 181 -1.19 -11.12 6.73
N TRP A 182 -2.21 -10.41 7.19
CA TRP A 182 -2.07 -9.47 8.28
C TRP A 182 -1.80 -10.23 9.56
N THR A 183 -0.77 -9.81 10.28
CA THR A 183 -0.41 -10.33 11.59
C THR A 183 -0.05 -9.19 12.52
N SER A 184 -0.20 -9.43 13.81
CA SER A 184 0.21 -8.47 14.83
C SER A 184 1.74 -8.42 14.94
N ALA A 185 2.27 -7.22 15.11
CA ALA A 185 3.64 -6.99 15.52
C ALA A 185 3.86 -7.55 16.93
N GLY A 186 5.01 -8.17 17.15
CA GLY A 186 5.43 -8.59 18.48
C GLY A 186 5.81 -7.39 19.33
N ALA A 187 5.68 -7.50 20.65
CA ALA A 187 6.24 -6.49 21.54
C ALA A 187 7.77 -6.45 21.37
N GLY A 188 8.37 -5.26 21.36
CA GLY A 188 9.80 -5.09 21.15
C GLY A 188 10.22 -3.68 20.77
N ASP A 189 11.48 -3.54 20.39
CA ASP A 189 12.08 -2.29 19.93
C ASP A 189 11.89 -2.10 18.42
N TYR A 190 11.50 -0.89 18.04
CA TYR A 190 11.19 -0.49 16.67
C TYR A 190 11.79 0.90 16.36
N GLY A 191 11.96 1.19 15.08
CA GLY A 191 12.20 2.53 14.55
C GLY A 191 11.01 3.01 13.74
N ALA A 192 10.58 4.24 13.98
CA ALA A 192 9.64 4.98 13.16
C ALA A 192 10.40 5.98 12.28
N ARG A 193 10.24 5.89 10.97
CA ARG A 193 10.92 6.74 9.99
C ARG A 193 9.94 7.55 9.18
N VAL A 194 10.26 8.82 8.97
CA VAL A 194 9.60 9.68 7.96
C VAL A 194 10.63 10.20 6.98
N THR A 195 10.23 10.32 5.71
CA THR A 195 11.03 10.96 4.66
C THR A 195 10.43 12.32 4.36
N PHE A 196 11.23 13.37 4.39
CA PHE A 196 10.75 14.75 4.21
C PHE A 196 11.73 15.60 3.40
N GLY A 197 11.26 16.75 2.89
CA GLY A 197 12.08 17.69 2.15
C GLY A 197 11.43 19.07 2.03
N ALA A 198 12.23 20.11 1.81
CA ALA A 198 11.72 21.48 1.66
C ALA A 198 11.02 21.70 0.30
N GLU A 199 11.40 20.92 -0.71
CA GLU A 199 10.91 21.07 -2.07
C GLU A 199 10.31 19.77 -2.60
N ILE A 200 9.28 19.94 -3.43
CA ILE A 200 8.60 18.85 -4.13
C ILE A 200 8.63 19.12 -5.63
N SER A 201 8.99 18.11 -6.40
CA SER A 201 8.86 18.10 -7.84
C SER A 201 7.47 17.58 -8.21
N CYS A 202 6.65 18.50 -8.71
CA CYS A 202 5.35 18.21 -9.29
C CYS A 202 4.90 19.38 -10.17
N GLY A 203 3.96 19.15 -11.08
CA GLY A 203 3.50 20.19 -12.02
C GLY A 203 2.91 21.40 -11.31
N SER A 204 1.72 21.24 -10.72
CA SER A 204 1.06 22.28 -9.91
C SER A 204 0.62 21.69 -8.57
N CYS A 205 1.49 21.74 -7.56
CA CYS A 205 1.12 21.39 -6.19
C CYS A 205 0.81 22.63 -5.39
N THR A 206 -0.46 22.86 -5.17
CA THR A 206 -0.92 23.77 -4.15
C THR A 206 -1.89 23.02 -3.25
N CYS A 207 -1.73 23.17 -1.96
CA CYS A 207 -2.74 22.79 -0.99
C CYS A 207 -2.83 23.89 0.07
N SER A 208 -4.00 24.02 0.69
CA SER A 208 -4.21 24.98 1.78
C SER A 208 -4.23 24.20 3.09
N PRO A 209 -3.31 24.49 4.02
CA PRO A 209 -3.28 23.81 5.30
C PRO A 209 -4.59 23.95 6.07
N ASN A 210 -4.97 22.89 6.79
CA ASN A 210 -6.10 22.92 7.73
C ASN A 210 -5.71 23.61 9.06
N ALA A 211 -6.57 23.50 10.08
CA ALA A 211 -6.34 24.11 11.40
C ALA A 211 -5.10 23.56 12.12
N ASP A 212 -4.67 22.34 11.80
CA ASP A 212 -3.49 21.68 12.35
C ASP A 212 -2.24 21.95 11.50
N GLY A 213 -2.33 22.82 10.48
CA GLY A 213 -1.20 23.25 9.68
C GLY A 213 -0.72 22.23 8.65
N TRP A 214 -1.57 21.29 8.21
CA TRP A 214 -1.22 20.31 7.19
C TRP A 214 -2.24 20.21 6.04
N CYS A 215 -1.79 19.74 4.89
CA CYS A 215 -2.67 19.35 3.77
C CYS A 215 -2.02 18.27 2.89
N THR A 216 -2.82 17.53 2.13
CA THR A 216 -2.34 16.56 1.12
C THR A 216 -2.52 17.13 -0.28
N ILE A 217 -1.69 16.67 -1.22
CA ILE A 217 -1.83 16.99 -2.65
C ILE A 217 -2.21 15.74 -3.44
N GLU A 218 -3.35 15.73 -4.11
CA GLU A 218 -3.77 14.58 -4.94
C GLU A 218 -2.98 14.53 -6.27
N GLN A 219 -1.68 14.25 -6.20
CA GLN A 219 -0.78 14.20 -7.34
C GLN A 219 0.07 12.93 -7.32
N LEU A 220 -0.31 11.97 -8.15
CA LEU A 220 0.49 10.77 -8.39
C LEU A 220 1.82 11.16 -9.05
N GLY A 221 2.91 10.56 -8.57
CA GLY A 221 4.25 10.79 -9.12
C GLY A 221 4.96 12.04 -8.62
N ALA A 222 4.40 12.75 -7.63
CA ALA A 222 5.14 13.79 -6.93
C ALA A 222 6.31 13.18 -6.15
N SER A 223 7.48 13.81 -6.21
CA SER A 223 8.70 13.33 -5.54
C SER A 223 9.42 14.47 -4.83
N LEU A 224 10.03 14.19 -3.68
CA LEU A 224 10.85 15.18 -2.99
C LEU A 224 12.15 15.47 -3.76
N ASN A 225 12.58 16.73 -3.74
CA ASN A 225 13.95 17.08 -4.13
C ASN A 225 14.82 16.98 -2.87
N ASP A 226 16.00 16.33 -2.99
CA ASP A 226 16.96 16.15 -1.90
C ASP A 226 16.33 15.69 -0.57
N PRO A 227 15.64 14.54 -0.55
CA PRO A 227 14.93 14.05 0.63
C PRO A 227 15.88 13.79 1.81
N GLN A 228 15.39 14.13 3.00
CA GLN A 228 15.97 13.81 4.28
C GLN A 228 15.11 12.75 4.99
N THR A 229 15.70 12.05 5.96
CA THR A 229 15.01 11.05 6.77
C THR A 229 15.17 11.37 8.25
N LEU A 230 14.09 11.24 9.00
CA LEU A 230 14.09 11.30 10.46
C LEU A 230 13.71 9.92 10.99
N ASP A 231 14.60 9.33 11.80
CA ASP A 231 14.40 8.05 12.47
C ASP A 231 14.22 8.28 13.98
N THR A 232 13.11 7.79 14.54
CA THR A 232 12.80 7.86 15.99
C THR A 232 12.62 6.45 16.56
N PRO A 233 13.44 6.01 17.52
CA PRO A 233 13.26 4.72 18.16
C PRO A 233 12.04 4.74 19.10
N PHE A 234 11.32 3.63 19.20
CA PHE A 234 10.22 3.44 20.14
C PHE A 234 10.06 1.96 20.53
N VAL A 235 9.32 1.71 21.61
CA VAL A 235 8.97 0.35 22.05
C VAL A 235 7.51 0.09 21.72
N PHE A 236 7.19 -1.05 21.14
CA PHE A 236 5.82 -1.51 20.91
C PHE A 236 5.43 -2.56 21.98
N PRO A 237 4.22 -2.51 22.55
CA PRO A 237 3.23 -1.42 22.42
C PRO A 237 3.65 -0.16 23.19
N SER A 238 3.25 1.00 22.67
CA SER A 238 3.34 2.30 23.35
C SER A 238 2.16 3.18 22.96
N ALA A 239 1.84 4.19 23.79
CA ALA A 239 0.67 5.03 23.56
C ALA A 239 0.87 6.05 22.43
N ALA A 240 2.07 6.63 22.30
CA ALA A 240 2.34 7.66 21.30
C ALA A 240 3.84 7.82 21.02
N VAL A 241 4.16 8.26 19.82
CA VAL A 241 5.51 8.59 19.34
C VAL A 241 5.48 9.94 18.63
N GLU A 242 6.41 10.84 18.94
CA GLU A 242 6.53 12.14 18.28
C GLU A 242 7.77 12.16 17.38
N LEU A 243 7.58 12.48 16.10
CA LEU A 243 8.62 12.68 15.11
C LEU A 243 8.75 14.19 14.83
N VAL A 244 9.77 14.81 15.41
CA VAL A 244 9.99 16.26 15.31
C VAL A 244 10.97 16.57 14.20
N ILE A 245 10.47 17.18 13.12
CA ILE A 245 11.31 17.74 12.06
C ILE A 245 11.85 19.07 12.56
N SER A 246 13.17 19.14 12.72
CA SER A 246 13.91 20.32 13.15
C SER A 246 15.08 20.56 12.21
N ASP A 247 15.21 21.83 11.78
CA ASP A 247 16.26 22.48 10.99
C ASP A 247 15.70 23.16 9.72
#